data_AF-A0A1Z9HBY8-F1
#
_entry.id   AF-A0A1Z9HBY8-F1
#
_cell.length_a   1.000
_cell.length_b   1.000
_cell.length_c   1.000
_cell.angle_alpha   90.00
_cell.angle_beta   90.00
_cell.angle_gamma   90.00
#
_symmetry.space_group_name_H-M   'P 1'
#
loop_
_entity.id
_entity.type
_entity.pdbx_description
1 polymer ?
#
loop_
_entity_poly.entity_id
_entity_poly.type
_entity_poly.pdbx_seq_one_letter_code
_entity_poly.pdbx_strand_id
1 'polypeptide(L)'
;MKQDRHPIDFDTAGSGEMALLALVLGLEGPLLTTIMLKQGASLVMALGILVLPVAIIVPLVGVLWRGWSSHWPFEALQEDAQVQTMQSLAGFNRCVRLATDCYGVHATLNRPFRWLLGEPFSIPWSEIQWEPQGAFAKFTDTRKASVGGRPLTFPNWVHEAAQHHSS
;
A
#
# COMPACT_ATOMS: atom_id res chain seq x y z
N MET A 1 18.64 15.39 15.40
CA MET A 1 17.24 15.60 15.82
C MET A 1 16.56 14.25 15.80
N LYS A 2 16.29 13.65 16.97
CA LYS A 2 15.55 12.40 17.09
C LYS A 2 14.12 12.67 16.64
N GLN A 3 13.71 12.01 15.56
CA GLN A 3 12.33 12.05 15.14
C GLN A 3 11.63 10.96 15.96
N ASP A 4 10.84 11.34 16.96
CA ASP A 4 9.94 10.45 17.70
C ASP A 4 8.89 9.90 16.72
N ARG A 5 9.26 8.89 15.93
CA ARG A 5 8.37 8.19 15.01
C ARG A 5 7.75 7.02 15.75
N HIS A 6 6.71 7.32 16.53
CA HIS A 6 5.81 6.31 17.07
C HIS A 6 5.22 5.47 15.91
N PRO A 7 4.84 4.20 16.12
CA PRO A 7 4.05 3.38 15.18
C PRO A 7 2.78 4.06 14.64
N ILE A 8 2.37 5.15 15.28
CA ILE A 8 1.36 6.11 14.84
C ILE A 8 1.63 6.63 13.42
N ASP A 9 2.88 6.76 12.95
CA ASP A 9 3.18 7.29 11.61
C ASP A 9 2.77 6.37 10.45
N PHE A 10 2.59 5.06 10.67
CA PHE A 10 1.93 4.16 9.72
C PHE A 10 0.41 4.39 9.67
N ASP A 11 -0.16 4.93 10.75
CA ASP A 11 -1.58 5.24 10.89
C ASP A 11 -1.94 6.71 10.59
N THR A 12 -1.11 7.73 10.80
CA THR A 12 -1.57 9.14 10.85
C THR A 12 -1.59 9.94 9.56
N ALA A 13 -0.92 9.51 8.49
CA ALA A 13 -1.05 10.24 7.23
C ALA A 13 -2.38 9.90 6.56
N GLY A 14 -3.38 10.72 6.85
CA GLY A 14 -4.68 10.60 6.23
C GLY A 14 -5.78 11.40 6.88
N SER A 15 -5.61 12.11 8.00
CA SER A 15 -6.76 12.83 8.58
C SER A 15 -7.37 13.87 7.61
N GLY A 16 -6.55 14.66 6.90
CA GLY A 16 -7.00 15.65 5.92
C GLY A 16 -7.51 15.05 4.60
N GLU A 17 -6.76 14.10 4.03
CA GLU A 17 -7.15 13.42 2.79
C GLU A 17 -8.39 12.53 2.98
N MET A 18 -8.58 11.96 4.17
CA MET A 18 -9.77 11.18 4.54
C MET A 18 -10.97 12.07 4.85
N ALA A 19 -10.78 13.25 5.46
CA ALA A 19 -11.85 14.22 5.57
C ALA A 19 -12.32 14.65 4.19
N LEU A 20 -11.40 14.90 3.26
CA LEU A 20 -11.74 15.23 1.88
C LEU A 20 -12.37 14.05 1.13
N LEU A 21 -11.83 12.83 1.24
CA LEU A 21 -12.41 11.65 0.59
C LEU A 21 -13.77 11.27 1.18
N ALA A 22 -13.96 11.35 2.49
CA ALA A 22 -15.25 11.13 3.13
C ALA A 22 -16.25 12.25 2.82
N LEU A 23 -15.78 13.50 2.69
CA LEU A 23 -16.58 14.62 2.23
C LEU A 23 -16.98 14.43 0.76
N VAL A 24 -16.04 14.04 -0.11
CA VAL A 24 -16.26 13.76 -1.53
C VAL A 24 -17.19 12.56 -1.69
N LEU A 25 -16.96 11.42 -1.05
CA LEU A 25 -17.87 10.27 -1.13
C LEU A 25 -19.22 10.56 -0.46
N GLY A 26 -19.23 11.32 0.63
CA GLY A 26 -20.43 11.72 1.38
C GLY A 26 -21.26 12.82 0.72
N LEU A 27 -20.68 13.63 -0.17
CA LEU A 27 -21.39 14.66 -0.95
C LEU A 27 -21.57 14.25 -2.41
N GLU A 28 -20.53 13.78 -3.10
CA GLU A 28 -20.61 13.33 -4.49
C GLU A 28 -21.45 12.07 -4.64
N GLY A 29 -21.39 11.10 -3.73
CA GLY A 29 -22.21 9.89 -3.80
C GLY A 29 -23.71 10.22 -3.82
N PRO A 30 -24.22 10.98 -2.82
CA PRO A 30 -25.60 11.45 -2.81
C PRO A 30 -25.93 12.43 -3.94
N LEU A 31 -25.00 13.32 -4.34
CA LEU A 31 -25.20 14.28 -5.42
C LEU A 31 -25.31 13.58 -6.79
N LEU A 32 -24.40 12.66 -7.10
CA LEU A 32 -24.44 11.82 -8.31
C LEU A 32 -25.70 10.96 -8.33
N THR A 33 -26.05 10.36 -7.18
CA THR A 33 -27.31 9.60 -7.05
C THR A 33 -28.51 10.49 -7.34
N THR A 34 -28.55 11.70 -6.79
CA THR A 34 -29.65 12.66 -7.01
C THR A 34 -29.70 13.16 -8.46
N ILE A 35 -28.55 13.44 -9.08
CA ILE A 35 -28.46 13.83 -10.50
C ILE A 35 -28.93 12.69 -11.40
N MET A 36 -28.46 11.47 -11.16
CA MET A 36 -28.84 10.26 -11.92
C MET A 36 -30.35 10.00 -11.81
N LEU A 37 -30.92 10.08 -10.61
CA LEU A 37 -32.36 9.95 -10.39
C LEU A 37 -33.16 11.04 -11.10
N LYS A 38 -32.68 12.30 -11.09
CA LYS A 38 -33.28 13.41 -11.85
C LYS A 38 -33.17 13.23 -13.36
N GLN A 39 -32.16 12.51 -13.85
CA GLN A 39 -31.99 12.16 -15.26
C GLN A 39 -32.76 10.89 -15.67
N GLY A 40 -33.55 10.31 -14.77
CA GLY A 40 -34.39 9.14 -15.05
C GLY A 40 -33.66 7.80 -14.93
N ALA A 41 -32.44 7.77 -14.38
CA ALA A 41 -31.79 6.52 -14.04
C ALA A 41 -32.55 5.83 -12.91
N SER A 42 -32.61 4.50 -12.96
CA SER A 42 -33.20 3.73 -11.86
C SER A 42 -32.32 3.84 -10.61
N LEU A 43 -32.95 3.78 -9.43
CA LEU A 43 -32.26 3.72 -8.14
C LEU A 43 -31.20 2.59 -8.12
N VAL A 44 -31.50 1.47 -8.80
CA VAL A 44 -30.61 0.32 -8.94
C VAL A 44 -29.35 0.68 -9.71
N MET A 45 -29.44 1.43 -10.82
CA MET A 45 -28.25 1.89 -11.55
C MET A 45 -27.41 2.88 -10.73
N ALA A 46 -28.06 3.81 -10.04
CA ALA A 46 -27.36 4.80 -9.21
C ALA A 46 -26.59 4.14 -8.06
N LEU A 47 -27.22 3.18 -7.37
CA LEU A 47 -26.57 2.38 -6.33
C LEU A 47 -25.49 1.46 -6.90
N GLY A 48 -25.72 0.88 -8.09
CA GLY A 48 -24.73 0.07 -8.79
C GLY A 48 -23.44 0.83 -9.05
N ILE A 49 -23.53 2.07 -9.55
CA ILE A 49 -22.37 2.93 -9.79
C ILE A 49 -21.65 3.29 -8.49
N LEU A 50 -22.39 3.51 -7.39
CA LEU A 50 -21.81 3.85 -6.10
C LEU A 50 -21.00 2.69 -5.50
N VAL A 51 -21.48 1.45 -5.67
CA VAL A 51 -20.84 0.24 -5.10
C VAL A 51 -19.75 -0.32 -6.03
N LEU A 52 -19.83 -0.07 -7.34
CA LEU A 52 -18.90 -0.61 -8.33
C LEU A 52 -17.41 -0.36 -8.01
N PRO A 53 -16.96 0.83 -7.58
CA PRO A 53 -15.57 1.04 -7.20
C PRO A 53 -15.12 0.12 -6.06
N VAL A 54 -15.95 -0.05 -5.03
CA VAL A 54 -15.64 -0.95 -3.90
C VAL A 54 -15.60 -2.40 -4.37
N ALA A 55 -16.57 -2.79 -5.21
CA ALA A 55 -16.65 -4.13 -5.78
C ALA A 55 -15.47 -4.48 -6.69
N ILE A 56 -14.78 -3.49 -7.27
CA ILE A 56 -13.56 -3.68 -8.07
C ILE A 56 -12.31 -3.67 -7.17
N ILE A 57 -12.23 -2.74 -6.22
CA ILE A 57 -11.02 -2.58 -5.39
C ILE A 57 -10.83 -3.76 -4.43
N VAL A 58 -11.89 -4.28 -3.81
CA VAL A 58 -11.78 -5.38 -2.84
C VAL A 58 -11.18 -6.65 -3.47
N PRO A 59 -11.65 -7.15 -4.62
CA PRO A 59 -11.00 -8.26 -5.32
C PRO A 59 -9.55 -7.96 -5.70
N LEU A 60 -9.24 -6.72 -6.13
CA LEU A 60 -7.89 -6.33 -6.50
C LEU A 60 -6.92 -6.42 -5.30
N VAL A 61 -7.34 -5.92 -4.13
CA VAL A 61 -6.62 -6.09 -2.86
C VAL A 61 -6.51 -7.58 -2.50
N GLY A 62 -7.57 -8.35 -2.69
CA GLY A 62 -7.56 -9.80 -2.48
C GLY A 62 -6.51 -10.54 -3.31
N VAL A 63 -6.41 -10.23 -4.60
CA VAL A 63 -5.49 -10.93 -5.53
C VAL A 63 -4.05 -10.45 -5.38
N LEU A 64 -3.85 -9.14 -5.28
CA LEU A 64 -2.51 -8.54 -5.33
C LEU A 64 -1.85 -8.37 -3.96
N TRP A 65 -2.64 -8.22 -2.89
CA TRP A 65 -2.14 -7.85 -1.56
C TRP A 65 -2.29 -8.95 -0.53
N ARG A 66 -3.47 -9.58 -0.45
CA ARG A 66 -3.81 -10.54 0.62
C ARG A 66 -2.86 -11.73 0.69
N GLY A 67 -2.33 -12.18 -0.46
CA GLY A 67 -1.37 -13.27 -0.49
C GLY A 67 -0.06 -12.94 0.23
N TRP A 68 0.32 -11.67 0.30
CA TRP A 68 1.48 -11.21 1.06
C TRP A 68 1.15 -11.11 2.55
N SER A 69 0.04 -10.46 2.90
CA SER A 69 -0.35 -10.29 4.31
C SER A 69 -0.71 -11.59 5.03
N SER A 70 -1.25 -12.59 4.32
CA SER A 70 -1.52 -13.90 4.91
C SER A 70 -0.26 -14.72 5.18
N HIS A 71 0.79 -14.51 4.38
CA HIS A 71 2.00 -15.32 4.46
C HIS A 71 3.03 -14.72 5.42
N TRP A 72 3.08 -13.39 5.47
CA TRP A 72 3.98 -12.62 6.32
C TRP A 72 3.17 -11.69 7.23
N PRO A 73 2.81 -12.12 8.45
CA PRO A 73 2.07 -11.27 9.37
C PRO A 73 2.88 -10.01 9.70
N PHE A 74 2.19 -8.89 9.96
CA PHE A 74 2.85 -7.65 10.31
C PHE A 74 3.53 -7.73 11.67
N GLU A 75 4.80 -7.35 11.71
CA GLU A 75 5.55 -7.14 12.94
C GLU A 75 5.64 -5.65 13.28
N ALA A 76 5.59 -5.35 14.58
CA ALA A 76 5.66 -3.98 15.07
C ALA A 76 7.01 -3.35 14.68
N LEU A 77 6.95 -2.14 14.13
CA LEU A 77 8.13 -1.40 13.69
C LEU A 77 9.07 -1.14 14.87
N GLN A 78 10.35 -1.39 14.66
CA GLN A 78 11.39 -1.14 15.64
C GLN A 78 11.85 0.34 15.64
N GLU A 79 12.64 0.72 16.63
CA GLU A 79 13.07 2.12 16.83
C GLU A 79 13.98 2.65 15.71
N ASP A 80 14.64 1.76 14.97
CA ASP A 80 15.50 2.06 13.82
C ASP A 80 14.74 2.15 12.49
N ALA A 81 13.40 2.04 12.52
CA ALA A 81 12.58 1.98 11.31
C ALA A 81 12.71 3.24 10.43
N GLN A 82 13.23 3.04 9.21
CA GLN A 82 13.23 4.06 8.17
C GLN A 82 11.94 3.97 7.34
N VAL A 83 11.01 4.90 7.58
CA VAL A 83 9.73 4.98 6.84
C VAL A 83 9.85 5.93 5.65
N GLN A 84 9.43 5.48 4.47
CA GLN A 84 9.21 6.31 3.28
C GLN A 84 7.80 6.12 2.70
N THR A 85 7.15 7.24 2.35
CA THR A 85 5.77 7.26 1.85
C THR A 85 5.71 7.26 0.31
N MET A 86 4.65 6.67 -0.26
CA MET A 86 4.29 6.68 -1.69
C MET A 86 5.27 5.97 -2.61
N GLN A 87 5.45 4.68 -2.38
CA GLN A 87 6.21 3.79 -3.26
C GLN A 87 5.28 2.84 -4.02
N SER A 88 5.80 2.17 -5.05
CA SER A 88 5.06 1.17 -5.81
C SER A 88 5.46 -0.24 -5.34
N LEU A 89 4.48 -1.07 -4.99
CA LEU A 89 4.70 -2.48 -4.62
C LEU A 89 3.52 -3.34 -5.04
N ALA A 90 3.78 -4.56 -5.52
CA ALA A 90 2.75 -5.56 -5.83
C ALA A 90 1.59 -5.05 -6.73
N GLY A 91 1.89 -4.17 -7.70
CA GLY A 91 0.90 -3.59 -8.60
C GLY A 91 0.14 -2.36 -8.05
N PHE A 92 0.35 -2.01 -6.78
CA PHE A 92 -0.16 -0.77 -6.19
C PHE A 92 0.85 0.35 -6.33
N ASN A 93 0.62 1.24 -7.31
CA ASN A 93 1.49 2.39 -7.55
C ASN A 93 1.07 3.58 -6.68
N ARG A 94 2.04 4.19 -5.96
CA ARG A 94 1.84 5.34 -5.04
C ARG A 94 0.85 5.12 -3.90
N CYS A 95 0.38 3.89 -3.72
CA CYS A 95 -0.60 3.52 -2.70
C CYS A 95 0.01 2.71 -1.57
N VAL A 96 1.34 2.55 -1.57
CA VAL A 96 2.10 1.76 -0.60
C VAL A 96 3.02 2.66 0.20
N ARG A 97 3.06 2.43 1.49
CA ARG A 97 4.08 2.93 2.41
C ARG A 97 5.00 1.79 2.78
N LEU A 98 6.29 2.05 2.69
CA LEU A 98 7.33 1.09 3.01
C LEU A 98 8.10 1.59 4.22
N ALA A 99 8.46 0.67 5.09
CA ALA A 99 9.45 0.89 6.12
C ALA A 99 10.45 -0.26 6.12
N THR A 100 11.65 0.04 6.57
CA THR A 100 12.70 -0.96 6.76
C THR A 100 13.25 -0.81 8.16
N ASP A 101 13.48 -1.92 8.85
CA ASP A 101 14.13 -1.97 10.16
C ASP A 101 15.06 -3.20 10.22
N CYS A 102 15.58 -3.54 11.40
CA CYS A 102 16.45 -4.70 11.54
C CYS A 102 15.77 -6.05 11.27
N TYR A 103 14.43 -6.14 11.32
CA TYR A 103 13.70 -7.35 10.98
C TYR A 103 13.62 -7.52 9.46
N GLY A 104 13.19 -6.48 8.76
CA GLY A 104 12.85 -6.61 7.36
C GLY A 104 12.21 -5.40 6.72
N VAL A 105 11.43 -5.68 5.67
CA VAL A 105 10.63 -4.69 4.94
C VAL A 105 9.18 -4.78 5.38
N HIS A 106 8.64 -3.67 5.87
CA HIS A 106 7.26 -3.52 6.28
C HIS A 106 6.52 -2.77 5.20
N ALA A 107 5.38 -3.29 4.78
CA ALA A 107 4.54 -2.66 3.77
C ALA A 107 3.12 -2.49 4.28
N THR A 108 2.55 -1.32 4.02
CA THR A 108 1.11 -1.08 4.21
C THR A 108 0.56 -0.36 3.00
N LEU A 109 -0.69 -0.66 2.67
CA LEU A 109 -1.43 0.21 1.78
C LEU A 109 -1.86 1.50 2.51
N ASN A 110 -2.15 2.54 1.74
CA ASN A 110 -2.79 3.75 2.26
C ASN A 110 -4.15 3.42 2.89
N ARG A 111 -4.59 4.26 3.84
CA ARG A 111 -5.81 4.04 4.64
C ARG A 111 -7.06 3.59 3.86
N PRO A 112 -7.42 4.18 2.69
CA PRO A 112 -8.60 3.74 1.95
C PRO A 112 -8.58 2.26 1.57
N PHE A 113 -7.41 1.74 1.18
CA PHE A 113 -7.24 0.33 0.85
C PHE A 113 -7.16 -0.56 2.10
N ARG A 114 -6.64 -0.05 3.23
CA ARG A 114 -6.65 -0.79 4.51
C ARG A 114 -8.07 -1.06 4.99
N TRP A 115 -8.99 -0.10 4.82
CA TRP A 115 -10.43 -0.32 5.09
C TRP A 115 -11.06 -1.36 4.16
N LEU A 116 -10.50 -1.52 2.96
CA LEU A 116 -10.90 -2.51 1.98
C LEU A 116 -10.08 -3.81 2.07
N LEU A 117 -9.73 -4.22 3.30
CA LEU A 117 -9.01 -5.46 3.64
C LEU A 117 -7.51 -5.47 3.27
N GLY A 118 -6.91 -4.30 3.04
CA GLY A 118 -5.48 -4.15 2.77
C GLY A 118 -4.63 -4.22 4.04
N GLU A 119 -4.55 -5.39 4.68
CA GLU A 119 -3.78 -5.57 5.92
C GLU A 119 -2.27 -5.35 5.71
N PRO A 120 -1.57 -4.71 6.64
CA PRO A 120 -0.12 -4.55 6.54
C PRO A 120 0.60 -5.89 6.67
N PHE A 121 1.85 -5.95 6.21
CA PHE A 121 2.68 -7.15 6.25
C PHE A 121 4.15 -6.82 6.42
N SER A 122 4.94 -7.78 6.91
CA SER A 122 6.38 -7.61 7.18
C SER A 122 7.19 -8.77 6.63
N ILE A 123 8.01 -8.51 5.62
CA ILE A 123 8.88 -9.52 4.99
C ILE A 123 10.24 -9.47 5.68
N PRO A 124 10.70 -10.54 6.33
CA PRO A 124 12.03 -10.57 6.95
C PRO A 124 13.12 -10.54 5.88
N TRP A 125 14.29 -9.95 6.20
CA TRP A 125 15.42 -9.89 5.27
C TRP A 125 15.86 -11.26 4.76
N SER A 126 15.73 -12.31 5.59
CA SER A 126 16.08 -13.69 5.24
C SER A 126 15.27 -14.28 4.08
N GLU A 127 14.07 -13.75 3.82
CA GLU A 127 13.19 -14.22 2.74
C GLU A 127 13.41 -13.46 1.42
N ILE A 128 14.25 -12.41 1.42
CA ILE A 128 14.47 -11.54 0.26
C ILE A 128 15.74 -11.96 -0.46
N GLN A 129 15.59 -12.50 -1.67
CA GLN A 129 16.70 -12.87 -2.54
C GLN A 129 16.84 -11.84 -3.66
N TRP A 130 17.86 -10.98 -3.57
CA TRP A 130 18.10 -9.91 -4.54
C TRP A 130 18.57 -10.48 -5.89
N GLU A 131 17.92 -10.04 -6.97
CA GLU A 131 18.29 -10.44 -8.32
C GLU A 131 19.38 -9.52 -8.90
N PRO A 132 20.25 -10.04 -9.81
CA PRO A 132 21.22 -9.21 -10.51
C PRO A 132 20.52 -8.11 -11.32
N GLN A 133 21.00 -6.87 -11.20
CA GLN A 133 20.35 -5.72 -11.81
C GLN A 133 20.58 -5.67 -13.32
N GLY A 134 19.51 -5.79 -14.10
CA GLY A 134 19.51 -5.52 -15.54
C GLY A 134 19.56 -4.02 -15.87
N ALA A 135 19.94 -3.67 -17.09
CA ALA A 135 20.13 -2.27 -17.53
C ALA A 135 18.88 -1.38 -17.33
N PHE A 136 17.68 -1.93 -17.45
CA PHE A 136 16.42 -1.18 -17.29
C PHE A 136 16.13 -0.76 -15.84
N ALA A 137 16.58 -1.55 -14.86
CA ALA A 137 16.36 -1.28 -13.43
C ALA A 137 17.23 -0.11 -12.91
N LYS A 138 18.32 0.22 -13.61
CA LYS A 138 19.13 1.42 -13.32
C LYS A 138 18.40 2.73 -13.68
N PHE A 139 17.46 2.67 -14.63
CA PHE A 139 16.71 3.86 -15.06
C PHE A 139 15.56 4.20 -14.11
N THR A 140 14.96 3.19 -13.48
CA THR A 140 13.77 3.34 -12.62
C THR A 140 14.09 3.45 -11.13
N ASP A 141 15.37 3.46 -10.74
CA ASP A 141 15.82 3.44 -9.34
C ASP A 141 15.18 2.34 -8.49
N THR A 142 15.01 1.17 -9.10
CA THR A 142 14.38 0.00 -8.48
C THR A 142 15.25 -1.24 -8.59
N ARG A 143 14.99 -2.21 -7.71
CA ARG A 143 15.68 -3.49 -7.59
C ARG A 143 14.66 -4.61 -7.59
N LYS A 144 14.93 -5.65 -8.37
CA LYS A 144 14.13 -6.86 -8.37
C LYS A 144 14.66 -7.80 -7.29
N ALA A 145 13.74 -8.45 -6.60
CA ALA A 145 14.03 -9.50 -5.65
C ALA A 145 12.98 -10.61 -5.78
N SER A 146 13.38 -11.83 -5.47
CA SER A 146 12.46 -12.94 -5.25
C SER A 146 12.17 -13.02 -3.75
N VAL A 147 10.88 -13.04 -3.39
CA VAL A 147 10.41 -13.14 -2.01
C VAL A 147 9.47 -14.33 -1.91
N GLY A 148 9.84 -15.36 -1.15
CA GLY A 148 9.05 -16.60 -1.07
C GLY A 148 8.78 -17.24 -2.44
N GLY A 149 9.72 -17.10 -3.38
CA GLY A 149 9.59 -17.59 -4.77
C GLY A 149 8.75 -16.71 -5.70
N ARG A 150 8.32 -15.52 -5.27
CA ARG A 150 7.56 -14.56 -6.09
C ARG A 150 8.42 -13.33 -6.43
N PRO A 151 8.43 -12.88 -7.70
CA PRO A 151 9.16 -11.68 -8.07
C PRO A 151 8.48 -10.44 -7.50
N LEU A 152 9.27 -9.59 -6.85
CA LEU A 152 8.85 -8.30 -6.30
C LEU A 152 9.89 -7.25 -6.68
N THR A 153 9.42 -6.02 -6.89
CA THR A 153 10.31 -4.90 -7.22
C THR A 153 10.25 -3.90 -6.07
N PHE A 154 11.42 -3.63 -5.48
CA PHE A 154 11.60 -2.68 -4.41
C PHE A 154 12.31 -1.41 -4.91
N PRO A 155 12.10 -0.26 -4.26
CA PRO A 155 12.97 0.91 -4.46
C PRO A 155 14.43 0.62 -4.07
N ASN A 156 15.39 1.30 -4.71
CA ASN A 156 16.82 1.06 -4.46
C ASN A 156 17.24 1.31 -3.00
N TRP A 157 16.64 2.29 -2.30
CA TRP A 157 16.93 2.56 -0.89
C TRP A 157 16.61 1.37 0.04
N VAL A 158 15.64 0.52 -0.31
CA VAL A 158 15.33 -0.70 0.45
C VAL A 158 16.46 -1.71 0.31
N HIS A 159 17.09 -1.79 -0.87
CA HIS A 159 18.27 -2.62 -1.06
C HIS A 159 19.47 -2.06 -0.28
N GLU A 160 19.67 -0.74 -0.27
CA GLU A 160 20.73 -0.10 0.51
C GLU A 160 20.55 -0.38 2.02
N ALA A 161 19.33 -0.28 2.53
CA ALA A 161 19.00 -0.67 3.90
C ALA A 161 19.35 -2.15 4.17
N ALA A 162 18.99 -3.06 3.26
CA ALA A 162 19.35 -4.47 3.39
C ALA A 162 20.87 -4.71 3.47
N GLN A 163 21.68 -3.95 2.71
CA GLN A 163 23.14 -4.06 2.76
C GLN A 163 23.71 -3.59 4.09
N HIS A 164 23.15 -2.51 4.66
CA HIS A 164 23.58 -1.99 5.96
C HIS A 164 23.31 -2.98 7.11
N HIS A 165 22.24 -3.76 7.04
CA HIS A 165 21.94 -4.79 8.05
C HIS A 165 22.66 -6.13 7.82
N SER A 166 23.25 -6.34 6.64
CA SER A 166 24.03 -7.55 6.32
C SER A 166 25.53 -7.41 6.59
N SER A 167 25.97 -6.24 7.04
CA SER A 167 27.37 -5.87 7.29
C SER A 167 27.70 -5.93 8.78
#